data_AF-A0A534IDS9-F1
#
_entry.id   AF-A0A534IDS9-F1
#
_cell.length_a   1.000
_cell.length_b   1.000
_cell.length_c   1.000
_cell.angle_alpha   90.00
_cell.angle_beta   90.00
_cell.angle_gamma   90.00
#
_symmetry.space_group_name_H-M   'P 1'
#
loop_
_entity.id
_entity.type
_entity.pdbx_description
1 polymer ?
#
loop_
_entity_poly.entity_id
_entity_poly.type
_entity_poly.pdbx_seq_one_letter_code
_entity_poly.pdbx_strand_id
1 'polypeptide(L)'
;MKAPFIRRLAEAAVERGVLAVRISFRYAETKGSASKDLSKEEDDLLGAVRFLRGEFPSGAIFVAGKSMGARVCARGSADPDIAGLVALGYPLHPMFKPQVRNPPEWPKLVKPALFVQGDHDPFCELARLREDLSHLTASHDLVVIPDAGHSFEPKAMKRDTFPEVRDAVFAWIAKRAGG
;
A
#
# COMPACT_ATOMS: atom_id res chain seq x y z
N MET A 1 -4.40 12.81 -12.91
CA MET A 1 -4.14 12.14 -11.60
C MET A 1 -2.80 12.62 -11.06
N LYS A 2 -2.75 13.35 -9.93
CA LYS A 2 -1.50 13.82 -9.30
C LYS A 2 -1.10 12.86 -8.16
N ALA A 3 -0.51 11.73 -8.52
CA ALA A 3 0.11 10.80 -7.57
C ALA A 3 1.49 10.38 -8.12
N PRO A 4 2.49 11.29 -8.08
CA PRO A 4 3.77 11.07 -8.76
C PRO A 4 4.50 9.82 -8.26
N PHE A 5 4.41 9.52 -6.96
CA PHE A 5 5.01 8.32 -6.38
C PHE A 5 4.41 7.02 -6.95
N ILE A 6 3.08 6.90 -6.98
CA ILE A 6 2.37 5.73 -7.51
C ILE A 6 2.61 5.59 -9.01
N ARG A 7 2.64 6.71 -9.74
CA ARG A 7 3.00 6.72 -11.17
C ARG A 7 4.40 6.15 -11.37
N ARG A 8 5.39 6.66 -10.63
CA ARG A 8 6.79 6.21 -10.73
C ARG A 8 6.95 4.74 -10.36
N LEU A 9 6.21 4.25 -9.37
CA LEU A 9 6.20 2.82 -9.00
C LEU A 9 5.62 1.94 -10.11
N ALA A 10 4.55 2.37 -10.77
CA ALA A 10 3.97 1.66 -11.90
C ALA A 10 4.90 1.66 -13.13
N GLU A 11 5.56 2.78 -13.43
CA GLU A 11 6.59 2.85 -14.49
C GLU A 11 7.74 1.87 -14.18
N ALA A 12 8.22 1.84 -12.93
CA ALA A 12 9.26 0.91 -12.49
C ALA A 12 8.84 -0.58 -12.51
N ALA A 13 7.53 -0.87 -12.41
CA ALA A 13 6.98 -2.22 -12.58
C ALA A 13 7.08 -2.67 -14.03
N VAL A 14 6.68 -1.81 -14.96
CA VAL A 14 6.74 -2.09 -16.41
C VAL A 14 8.18 -2.31 -16.86
N GLU A 15 9.12 -1.50 -16.37
CA GLU A 15 10.58 -1.69 -16.60
C GLU A 15 11.10 -3.06 -16.14
N ARG A 16 10.39 -3.72 -15.20
CA ARG A 16 10.74 -5.04 -14.66
C ARG A 16 9.89 -6.18 -15.25
N GLY A 17 9.12 -5.90 -16.30
CA GLY A 17 8.24 -6.88 -16.94
C GLY A 17 6.99 -7.24 -16.13
N VAL A 18 6.63 -6.41 -15.14
CA VAL A 18 5.41 -6.58 -14.35
C VAL A 18 4.31 -5.70 -14.92
N LEU A 19 3.18 -6.31 -15.27
CA LEU A 19 1.97 -5.57 -15.67
C LEU A 19 1.51 -4.69 -14.49
N ALA A 20 1.30 -3.40 -14.74
CA ALA A 20 0.84 -2.46 -13.72
C ALA A 20 -0.40 -1.69 -14.17
N VAL A 21 -1.48 -1.81 -13.40
CA VAL A 21 -2.69 -1.01 -13.56
C VAL A 21 -2.75 0.02 -12.45
N ARG A 22 -3.02 1.28 -12.83
CA ARG A 22 -3.29 2.37 -11.90
C ARG A 22 -4.76 2.74 -12.02
N ILE A 23 -5.43 2.89 -10.88
CA ILE A 23 -6.82 3.31 -10.83
C ILE A 23 -6.96 4.69 -10.20
N SER A 24 -7.97 5.43 -10.67
CA SER A 24 -8.55 6.54 -9.93
C SER A 24 -9.69 5.98 -9.08
N PHE A 25 -9.78 6.36 -7.81
CA PHE A 25 -11.02 6.18 -7.07
C PHE A 25 -12.09 7.14 -7.60
N ARG A 26 -13.36 6.72 -7.57
CA ARG A 26 -14.50 7.46 -8.14
C ARG A 26 -14.65 8.89 -7.58
N TYR A 27 -14.25 9.12 -6.32
CA TYR A 27 -14.31 10.44 -5.73
C TYR A 27 -13.32 11.42 -6.38
N ALA A 28 -12.18 10.93 -6.87
CA ALA A 28 -11.17 11.78 -7.50
C ALA A 28 -11.66 12.33 -8.86
N GLU A 29 -12.50 11.57 -9.57
CA GLU A 29 -13.08 11.95 -10.86
C GLU A 29 -14.25 12.92 -10.68
N THR A 30 -15.07 12.68 -9.65
CA THR A 30 -16.22 13.54 -9.31
C THR A 30 -15.83 14.79 -8.50
N LYS A 31 -14.54 14.98 -8.20
CA LYS A 31 -14.03 16.02 -7.28
C LYS A 31 -14.71 15.98 -5.89
N GLY A 32 -15.13 14.79 -5.47
CA GLY A 32 -15.75 14.53 -4.17
C GLY A 32 -14.71 14.20 -3.08
N SER A 33 -15.18 13.52 -2.04
CA SER A 33 -14.35 12.97 -0.96
C SER A 33 -14.49 11.45 -0.91
N ALA A 34 -13.46 10.77 -0.37
CA ALA A 34 -13.51 9.34 -0.12
C ALA A 34 -14.70 8.98 0.80
N SER A 35 -15.23 7.76 0.69
CA SER A 35 -16.28 7.35 1.61
C SER A 35 -15.76 7.29 3.05
N LYS A 36 -16.64 7.58 4.02
CA LYS A 36 -16.24 7.63 5.45
C LYS A 36 -15.60 6.34 5.95
N ASP A 37 -16.00 5.21 5.37
CA ASP A 37 -15.64 3.84 5.73
C ASP A 37 -14.73 3.15 4.70
N LEU A 38 -14.34 3.86 3.63
CA LEU A 38 -13.58 3.36 2.48
C LEU A 38 -14.25 2.23 1.67
N SER A 39 -15.54 1.95 1.88
CA SER A 39 -16.26 0.88 1.17
C SER A 39 -16.34 1.13 -0.34
N LYS A 40 -16.55 2.39 -0.77
CA LYS A 40 -16.60 2.72 -2.20
C LYS A 40 -15.24 2.58 -2.87
N GLU A 41 -14.18 2.93 -2.17
CA GLU A 41 -12.82 2.79 -2.66
C GLU A 41 -12.37 1.32 -2.67
N GLU A 42 -12.83 0.52 -1.71
CA GLU A 42 -12.69 -0.94 -1.72
C GLU A 42 -13.40 -1.54 -2.95
N ASP A 43 -14.64 -1.15 -3.23
CA ASP A 43 -15.37 -1.59 -4.43
C ASP A 43 -14.63 -1.24 -5.73
N ASP A 44 -14.07 -0.02 -5.81
CA ASP A 44 -13.28 0.44 -6.95
C ASP A 44 -12.01 -0.42 -7.14
N LEU A 45 -11.30 -0.73 -6.04
CA LEU A 45 -10.13 -1.61 -6.07
C LEU A 45 -10.51 -3.01 -6.56
N LEU A 46 -11.56 -3.60 -5.98
CA LEU A 46 -12.00 -4.95 -6.34
C LEU A 46 -12.55 -5.00 -7.78
N GLY A 47 -13.15 -3.91 -8.27
CA GLY A 47 -13.51 -3.77 -9.69
C GLY A 47 -12.30 -3.88 -10.61
N ALA A 48 -11.18 -3.25 -10.24
CA ALA A 48 -9.93 -3.33 -10.99
C ALA A 48 -9.30 -4.72 -10.95
N VAL A 49 -9.36 -5.39 -9.78
CA VAL A 49 -8.89 -6.78 -9.63
C VAL A 49 -9.70 -7.72 -10.52
N ARG A 50 -11.04 -7.61 -10.52
CA ARG A 50 -11.92 -8.42 -11.39
C ARG A 50 -11.62 -8.18 -12.87
N PHE A 51 -11.43 -6.92 -13.26
CA PHE A 51 -11.04 -6.58 -14.64
C PHE A 51 -9.71 -7.25 -15.02
N LEU A 52 -8.68 -7.11 -14.17
CA LEU A 52 -7.38 -7.72 -14.39
C LEU A 52 -7.46 -9.25 -14.49
N ARG A 53 -8.20 -9.91 -13.59
CA ARG A 53 -8.38 -11.36 -13.64
C ARG A 53 -9.11 -11.81 -14.91
N GLY A 54 -10.05 -11.00 -15.41
CA GLY A 54 -10.76 -11.27 -16.67
C GLY A 54 -9.85 -11.19 -17.90
N GLU A 55 -9.04 -10.14 -17.99
CA GLU A 55 -8.09 -9.93 -19.10
C GLU A 55 -6.86 -10.84 -19.03
N PHE A 56 -6.43 -11.18 -17.81
CA PHE A 56 -5.27 -12.01 -17.50
C PHE A 56 -5.68 -13.14 -16.55
N PRO A 57 -6.23 -14.26 -17.07
CA PRO A 57 -6.76 -15.34 -16.24
C PRO A 57 -5.74 -16.00 -15.34
N SER A 58 -4.46 -16.00 -15.74
CA SER A 58 -3.35 -16.58 -14.97
C SER A 58 -2.45 -15.50 -14.36
N GLY A 59 -1.70 -15.89 -13.33
CA GLY A 59 -0.75 -15.02 -12.65
C GLY A 59 -1.27 -14.48 -11.32
N ALA A 60 -0.31 -14.15 -10.44
CA ALA A 60 -0.56 -13.57 -9.14
C ALA A 60 -0.85 -12.07 -9.28
N ILE A 61 -1.96 -11.62 -8.68
CA ILE A 61 -2.31 -10.19 -8.62
C ILE A 61 -1.90 -9.66 -7.24
N PHE A 62 -1.09 -8.61 -7.24
CA PHE A 62 -0.72 -7.89 -6.03
C PHE A 62 -1.36 -6.50 -6.06
N VAL A 63 -1.85 -6.05 -4.91
CA VAL A 63 -2.39 -4.69 -4.75
C VAL A 63 -1.41 -3.82 -3.99
N ALA A 64 -1.21 -2.59 -4.45
CA ALA A 64 -0.29 -1.65 -3.81
C ALA A 64 -0.96 -0.30 -3.62
N GLY A 65 -0.83 0.26 -2.42
CA GLY A 65 -1.46 1.53 -2.06
C GLY A 65 -0.61 2.38 -1.15
N LYS A 66 -0.70 3.69 -1.31
CA LYS A 66 -0.04 4.67 -0.42
C LYS A 66 -1.07 5.35 0.48
N SER A 67 -0.74 5.51 1.77
CA SER A 67 -1.57 6.23 2.74
C SER A 67 -2.99 5.64 2.80
N MET A 68 -4.03 6.43 2.51
CA MET A 68 -5.40 5.94 2.38
C MET A 68 -5.52 4.74 1.42
N GLY A 69 -4.79 4.72 0.30
CA GLY A 69 -4.79 3.57 -0.60
C GLY A 69 -4.23 2.30 0.03
N ALA A 70 -3.30 2.42 0.99
CA ALA A 70 -2.79 1.28 1.75
C ALA A 70 -3.88 0.66 2.63
N ARG A 71 -4.72 1.51 3.24
CA ARG A 71 -5.91 1.06 3.98
C ARG A 71 -6.89 0.33 3.07
N VAL A 72 -7.19 0.89 1.91
CA VAL A 72 -8.08 0.27 0.91
C VAL A 72 -7.55 -1.11 0.48
N CYS A 73 -6.24 -1.25 0.25
CA CYS A 73 -5.62 -2.55 -0.07
C CYS A 73 -5.76 -3.56 1.07
N ALA A 74 -5.59 -3.13 2.32
CA ALA A 74 -5.78 -3.99 3.49
C ALA A 74 -7.24 -4.46 3.63
N ARG A 75 -8.22 -3.59 3.36
CA ARG A 75 -9.65 -3.94 3.35
C ARG A 75 -9.97 -5.00 2.30
N GLY A 76 -9.54 -4.78 1.07
CA GLY A 76 -9.80 -5.69 -0.05
C GLY A 76 -8.99 -6.99 -0.01
N SER A 77 -8.04 -7.15 0.93
CA SER A 77 -7.09 -8.26 0.89
C SER A 77 -7.73 -9.65 0.98
N ALA A 78 -8.94 -9.77 1.52
CA ALA A 78 -9.65 -11.04 1.60
C ALA A 78 -10.12 -11.59 0.25
N ASP A 79 -10.07 -10.79 -0.82
CA ASP A 79 -10.42 -11.24 -2.17
C ASP A 79 -9.54 -12.42 -2.62
N PRO A 80 -10.12 -13.49 -3.19
CA PRO A 80 -9.39 -14.68 -3.59
C PRO A 80 -8.37 -14.42 -4.71
N ASP A 81 -8.62 -13.43 -5.58
CA ASP A 81 -7.74 -13.12 -6.70
C ASP A 81 -6.47 -12.37 -6.28
N ILE A 82 -6.45 -11.81 -5.07
CA ILE A 82 -5.30 -11.10 -4.51
C ILE A 82 -4.34 -12.11 -3.84
N ALA A 83 -3.10 -12.11 -4.32
CA ALA A 83 -2.00 -12.91 -3.80
C ALA A 83 -1.27 -12.23 -2.63
N GLY A 84 -1.31 -10.90 -2.57
CA GLY A 84 -0.70 -10.13 -1.48
C GLY A 84 -0.86 -8.63 -1.66
N LEU A 85 -0.51 -7.87 -0.62
CA LEU A 85 -0.63 -6.42 -0.62
C LEU A 85 0.67 -5.70 -0.23
N VAL A 86 0.83 -4.49 -0.76
CA VAL A 86 1.91 -3.57 -0.45
C VAL A 86 1.31 -2.28 0.12
N ALA A 87 1.59 -2.02 1.40
CA ALA A 87 1.18 -0.84 2.12
C ALA A 87 2.34 0.16 2.22
N LEU A 88 2.21 1.31 1.56
CA LEU A 88 3.24 2.36 1.52
C LEU A 88 2.83 3.53 2.43
N GLY A 89 3.56 3.78 3.51
CA GLY A 89 3.24 4.85 4.47
C GLY A 89 1.85 4.65 5.07
N TYR A 90 1.64 3.54 5.80
CA TYR A 90 0.33 3.17 6.31
C TYR A 90 -0.07 4.09 7.49
N PRO A 91 -1.19 4.82 7.41
CA PRO A 91 -1.53 5.82 8.42
C PRO A 91 -2.27 5.18 9.60
N LEU A 92 -1.60 5.08 10.74
CA LEU A 92 -2.18 4.56 11.99
C LEU A 92 -3.06 5.56 12.72
N HIS A 93 -2.80 6.85 12.54
CA HIS A 93 -3.51 7.95 13.21
C HIS A 93 -3.42 9.22 12.37
N PRO A 94 -4.25 10.25 12.66
CA PRO A 94 -4.08 11.56 12.06
C PRO A 94 -2.70 12.15 12.38
N MET A 95 -2.25 13.08 11.53
CA MET A 95 -0.95 13.73 11.65
C MET A 95 -0.71 14.29 13.05
N PHE A 96 0.37 13.85 13.70
CA PHE A 96 0.78 14.25 15.06
C PHE A 96 -0.30 14.06 16.15
N LYS A 97 -1.21 13.09 15.96
CA LYS A 97 -2.28 12.78 16.92
C LYS A 97 -2.36 11.28 17.24
N PRO A 98 -1.29 10.68 17.79
CA PRO A 98 -1.24 9.23 18.08
C PRO A 98 -2.31 8.73 19.05
N GLN A 99 -2.80 9.61 19.93
CA GLN A 99 -3.88 9.32 20.86
C GLN A 99 -5.25 9.10 20.19
N VAL A 100 -5.42 9.55 18.94
CA VAL A 100 -6.70 9.39 18.23
C VAL A 100 -6.79 7.96 17.71
N ARG A 101 -7.75 7.22 18.25
CA ARG A 101 -8.06 5.86 17.80
C ARG A 101 -8.62 5.89 16.39
N ASN A 102 -7.83 5.41 15.45
CA ASN A 102 -8.26 5.05 14.10
C ASN A 102 -7.90 3.58 13.92
N PRO A 103 -8.82 2.64 14.23
CA PRO A 103 -8.49 1.24 14.21
C PRO A 103 -8.06 0.84 12.78
N PRO A 104 -6.89 0.20 12.65
CA PRO A 104 -6.39 -0.26 11.38
C PRO A 104 -7.16 -1.48 10.89
N GLU A 105 -6.93 -1.85 9.64
CA GLU A 105 -7.65 -2.91 8.95
C GLU A 105 -7.11 -4.33 9.26
N TRP A 106 -6.39 -4.51 10.37
CA TRP A 106 -5.78 -5.78 10.77
C TRP A 106 -6.71 -7.00 10.70
N PRO A 107 -7.98 -6.94 11.14
CA PRO A 107 -8.88 -8.10 11.06
C PRO A 107 -9.24 -8.50 9.61
N LYS A 108 -9.01 -7.61 8.64
CA LYS A 108 -9.24 -7.86 7.21
C LYS A 108 -8.00 -8.37 6.50
N LEU A 109 -6.82 -8.26 7.13
CA LEU A 109 -5.54 -8.62 6.54
C LEU A 109 -5.30 -10.12 6.66
N VAL A 110 -5.66 -10.85 5.60
CA VAL A 110 -5.58 -12.33 5.56
C VAL A 110 -4.56 -12.86 4.54
N LYS A 111 -3.95 -11.97 3.76
CA LYS A 111 -2.94 -12.29 2.74
C LYS A 111 -1.56 -11.78 3.17
N PRO A 112 -0.48 -12.32 2.60
CA PRO A 112 0.85 -11.77 2.81
C PRO A 112 0.89 -10.27 2.53
N ALA A 113 1.51 -9.50 3.43
CA ALA A 113 1.61 -8.05 3.32
C ALA A 113 3.04 -7.53 3.46
N LEU A 114 3.43 -6.59 2.61
CA LEU A 114 4.61 -5.76 2.81
C LEU A 114 4.18 -4.37 3.30
N PHE A 115 4.72 -3.96 4.43
CA PHE A 115 4.64 -2.59 4.92
C PHE A 115 5.97 -1.89 4.61
N VAL A 116 5.92 -0.77 3.89
CA VAL A 116 7.08 0.13 3.71
C VAL A 116 6.76 1.45 4.39
N GLN A 117 7.58 1.81 5.37
CA GLN A 117 7.28 2.90 6.28
C GLN A 117 8.48 3.83 6.47
N GLY A 118 8.28 5.14 6.34
CA GLY A 118 9.27 6.12 6.78
C GLY A 118 9.34 6.17 8.30
N ASP A 119 10.54 6.25 8.87
CA ASP A 119 10.77 6.34 10.32
C ASP A 119 10.35 7.68 10.95
N HIS A 120 10.15 8.72 10.12
CA HIS A 120 9.69 10.05 10.53
C HIS A 120 8.28 10.36 10.00
N ASP A 121 7.45 9.35 9.75
CA ASP A 121 6.08 9.53 9.27
C ASP A 121 5.17 10.10 10.38
N PRO A 122 4.60 11.31 10.22
CA PRO A 122 3.76 11.93 11.24
C PRO A 122 2.37 11.28 11.41
N PHE A 123 1.99 10.34 10.53
CA PHE A 123 0.75 9.57 10.60
C PHE A 123 0.93 8.17 11.20
N CYS A 124 2.17 7.78 11.52
CA CYS A 124 2.50 6.43 11.94
C CYS A 124 3.63 6.41 12.96
N GLU A 125 3.30 6.15 14.23
CA GLU A 125 4.30 5.78 15.23
C GLU A 125 4.86 4.40 14.92
N LEU A 126 6.12 4.35 14.46
CA LEU A 126 6.76 3.11 14.00
C LEU A 126 6.80 2.02 15.08
N ALA A 127 6.98 2.39 16.36
CA ALA A 127 6.95 1.44 17.47
C ALA A 127 5.56 0.77 17.60
N ARG A 128 4.50 1.57 17.51
CA ARG A 128 3.12 1.07 17.51
C ARG A 128 2.85 0.20 16.28
N LEU A 129 3.34 0.57 15.10
CA LEU A 129 3.22 -0.29 13.92
C LEU A 129 3.85 -1.66 14.16
N ARG A 130 5.07 -1.70 14.71
CA ARG A 130 5.76 -2.97 15.00
C ARG A 130 4.98 -3.85 15.97
N GLU A 131 4.44 -3.26 17.04
CA GLU A 131 3.59 -3.95 18.01
C GLU A 131 2.34 -4.51 17.33
N ASP A 132 1.58 -3.65 16.64
CA ASP A 132 0.37 -4.00 15.90
C ASP A 132 0.62 -5.16 14.91
N LEU A 133 1.72 -5.10 14.14
CA LEU A 133 2.09 -6.13 13.18
C LEU A 133 2.45 -7.46 13.85
N SER A 134 3.09 -7.44 15.02
CA SER A 134 3.45 -8.67 15.76
C SER A 134 2.25 -9.53 16.17
N HIS A 135 1.05 -8.94 16.19
CA HIS A 135 -0.21 -9.62 16.49
C HIS A 135 -0.96 -10.11 15.26
N LEU A 136 -0.48 -9.82 14.04
CA LEU A 136 -1.11 -10.30 12.81
C LEU A 136 -0.88 -11.80 12.63
N THR A 137 -1.95 -12.50 12.27
CA THR A 137 -1.89 -13.92 11.90
C THR A 137 -1.33 -14.12 10.49
N ALA A 138 -1.57 -13.17 9.58
CA ALA A 138 -1.03 -13.21 8.23
C ALA A 138 0.47 -12.88 8.21
N SER A 139 1.19 -13.55 7.30
CA SER A 139 2.61 -13.25 7.04
C SER A 139 2.78 -11.79 6.65
N HIS A 140 3.71 -11.10 7.30
CA HIS A 140 3.97 -9.70 7.05
C HIS A 140 5.48 -9.42 7.08
N ASP A 141 5.89 -8.45 6.27
CA ASP A 141 7.24 -7.91 6.25
C ASP A 141 7.16 -6.40 6.50
N LEU A 142 8.11 -5.83 7.25
CA LEU A 142 8.22 -4.39 7.49
C LEU A 142 9.59 -3.90 7.02
N VAL A 143 9.59 -3.02 6.02
CA VAL A 143 10.78 -2.29 5.56
C VAL A 143 10.67 -0.85 6.01
N VAL A 144 11.68 -0.40 6.75
CA VAL A 144 11.76 0.98 7.23
C VAL A 144 12.73 1.77 6.37
N ILE A 145 12.27 2.90 5.84
CA ILE A 145 13.10 3.83 5.08
C ILE A 145 13.63 4.88 6.06
N PRO A 146 14.96 4.91 6.31
CA PRO A 146 15.54 5.80 7.30
C PRO A 146 15.53 7.26 6.82
N ASP A 147 15.35 8.18 7.76
CA ASP A 147 15.27 9.63 7.54
C ASP A 147 14.18 10.04 6.53
N ALA A 148 13.05 9.33 6.51
CA ALA A 148 11.99 9.53 5.52
C ALA A 148 10.61 9.76 6.16
N GLY A 149 9.86 10.69 5.57
CA GLY A 149 8.49 11.04 5.98
C GLY A 149 7.39 10.19 5.31
N HIS A 150 6.16 10.70 5.35
CA HIS A 150 4.96 9.97 4.91
C HIS A 150 4.89 9.70 3.41
N SER A 151 5.51 10.55 2.60
CA SER A 151 5.67 10.35 1.16
C SER A 151 7.07 9.92 0.78
N PHE A 152 7.80 9.41 1.77
CA PHE A 152 9.21 9.04 1.69
C PHE A 152 10.12 10.23 1.34
N GLU A 153 9.64 11.46 1.51
CA GLU A 153 10.48 12.66 1.41
C GLU A 153 11.57 12.63 2.48
N PRO A 154 12.82 12.96 2.14
CA PRO A 154 13.91 12.92 3.11
C PRO A 154 13.80 14.09 4.10
N LYS A 155 14.09 13.84 5.38
CA LYS A 155 13.98 14.82 6.47
C LYS A 155 15.13 15.83 6.53
N ALA A 156 16.34 15.42 6.16
CA ALA A 156 17.56 16.21 6.39
C ALA A 156 18.45 16.44 5.15
N MET A 157 18.45 15.53 4.17
CA MET A 157 19.31 15.62 2.97
C MET A 157 18.51 15.51 1.68
N LYS A 158 19.00 16.05 0.56
CA LYS A 158 18.43 15.80 -0.77
C LYS A 158 18.76 14.36 -1.22
N ARG A 159 18.02 13.39 -0.68
CA ARG A 159 18.12 11.96 -1.02
C ARG A 159 16.84 11.53 -1.72
N ASP A 160 16.98 10.88 -2.87
CA ASP A 160 15.87 10.17 -3.50
C ASP A 160 15.75 8.78 -2.85
N THR A 161 14.71 8.60 -2.03
CA THR A 161 14.42 7.34 -1.31
C THR A 161 13.64 6.34 -2.14
N PHE A 162 13.12 6.76 -3.31
CA PHE A 162 12.30 5.89 -4.15
C PHE A 162 13.00 4.60 -4.58
N PRO A 163 14.30 4.56 -4.95
CA PRO A 163 14.96 3.31 -5.30
C PRO A 163 14.85 2.26 -4.19
N GLU A 164 14.95 2.65 -2.93
CA GLU A 164 14.86 1.75 -1.78
C GLU A 164 13.45 1.18 -1.62
N VAL A 165 12.44 2.04 -1.73
CA VAL A 165 11.03 1.62 -1.69
C VAL A 165 10.74 0.68 -2.87
N ARG A 166 11.14 1.06 -4.08
CA ARG A 166 10.98 0.29 -5.31
C ARG A 166 11.61 -1.09 -5.16
N ASP A 167 12.86 -1.16 -4.71
CA ASP A 167 13.60 -2.42 -4.62
C ASP A 167 13.02 -3.32 -3.52
N ALA A 168 12.60 -2.76 -2.39
CA ALA A 168 11.87 -3.50 -1.36
C ALA A 168 10.58 -4.12 -1.90
N VAL A 169 9.79 -3.33 -2.64
CA VAL A 169 8.52 -3.79 -3.22
C VAL A 169 8.74 -4.93 -4.23
N PHE A 170 9.62 -4.74 -5.21
CA PHE A 170 9.78 -5.75 -6.25
C PHE A 170 10.55 -6.98 -5.78
N ALA A 171 11.49 -6.85 -4.84
CA ALA A 171 12.13 -8.02 -4.22
C ALA A 171 11.09 -8.86 -3.44
N TRP A 172 10.14 -8.21 -2.78
CA TRP A 172 9.07 -8.89 -2.05
C TRP A 172 8.07 -9.58 -2.99
N ILE A 173 7.66 -8.91 -4.07
CA ILE A 173 6.78 -9.48 -5.11
C ILE A 173 7.45 -10.66 -5.79
N ALA A 174 8.71 -10.55 -6.21
CA ALA A 174 9.41 -11.60 -6.94
C ALA A 174 9.52 -12.90 -6.13
N LYS A 175 9.79 -12.80 -4.82
CA LYS A 175 9.84 -13.97 -3.91
C LYS A 175 8.51 -14.73 -3.80
N ARG A 176 7.38 -14.09 -4.14
CA ARG A 176 6.03 -14.65 -4.00
C ARG A 176 5.36 -14.97 -5.33
N ALA A 177 5.78 -14.33 -6.41
CA ALA A 177 5.30 -14.60 -7.77
C ALA A 177 5.98 -15.82 -8.42
N GLY A 178 7.17 -16.20 -7.95
CA GLY A 178 7.94 -17.35 -8.45
C GLY A 178 7.74 -18.66 -7.67
N GLY A 179 6.67 -18.76 -6.88
CA GLY A 179 6.28 -19.97 -6.14
C GLY A 179 5.18 -20.75 -6.84
#